data_AF-A0A177WTF6-F1
#
_entry.id   AF-A0A177WTF6-F1
#
_cell.length_a   1.000
_cell.length_b   1.000
_cell.length_c   1.000
_cell.angle_alpha   90.00
_cell.angle_beta   90.00
_cell.angle_gamma   90.00
#
_symmetry.space_group_name_H-M   'P 1'
#
loop_
_entity.id
_entity.type
_entity.pdbx_description
1 polymer ?
#
loop_
_entity_poly.entity_id
_entity_poly.type
_entity_poly.pdbx_seq_one_letter_code
_entity_poly.pdbx_strand_id
1 'polypeptide(L)'
;MTDGNAHSMKNHSSSGIHESVDALPLPTQLITQERANPSFPVRELTYFMDGGKEVTRLKEMVMLQLERDPVMKTIDHSDLSLSQIRERTMQKVRRLAYYVANEPVRNFKMRMSVLTLVDPGTWTRVGVHFGLFFGALQGQATSEQLQFWVSKGAVTLNGLVGCFAMTELGHGSNVAGLETTATYDEASEEFIIHTPNLTATKWWIGGAAQTATHSVVFARLIVKGRDYGVKNFIVQLRDPTTFALFPGIVIGDIGAKMGRHGVDNGWIQFTHVRIPRSHMLMKHTKVKSNGQVIEPPLQQLTYGALISGRVTMVVDSGNISKKALTIALRYAAIRRQFGARPGVPETRLLDYVIHQHRLIPLLAQAFAMHFTGVEVQSIYDNLMVQMETLRPGDKNIPQILDHLKEVHGTSAGLKAFCTWSALNVIDQCRQSLGGHGYSAYAGLSSLYGDFAVQCTWEGDNTILTLQAGRYLIGCYREAKAGKKQAGGVAYLNELDSFLKIRCLAKNATEISMEMIGQAHWLVAANVIKAAGENFEASLKRGLKEDAAYEECCKSKHTLVLMWL
;
A
#
# COMPACT_ATOMS: atom_id res chain seq x y z
N MET A 1 41.85 40.72 -67.59
CA MET A 1 43.16 40.03 -67.52
C MET A 1 43.38 39.68 -66.07
N THR A 2 43.34 38.38 -65.73
CA THR A 2 44.04 37.75 -64.60
C THR A 2 43.65 36.28 -64.58
N ASP A 3 44.58 35.53 -65.15
CA ASP A 3 44.92 34.11 -65.02
C ASP A 3 44.30 33.30 -63.86
N GLY A 4 43.78 32.13 -64.24
CA GLY A 4 44.34 30.83 -63.85
C GLY A 4 44.40 30.44 -62.37
N ASN A 5 43.52 29.53 -61.96
CA ASN A 5 43.96 28.23 -61.45
C ASN A 5 42.81 27.22 -61.38
N ALA A 6 42.87 26.22 -62.25
CA ALA A 6 42.02 25.04 -62.21
C ALA A 6 42.59 24.05 -61.18
N HIS A 7 41.80 23.70 -60.16
CA HIS A 7 42.07 22.54 -59.33
C HIS A 7 41.09 21.43 -59.67
N SER A 8 41.66 20.33 -60.15
CA SER A 8 40.95 19.14 -60.62
C SER A 8 40.27 18.46 -59.43
N MET A 9 38.95 18.35 -59.46
CA MET A 9 38.24 17.37 -58.63
C MET A 9 38.57 15.98 -59.18
N LYS A 10 39.56 15.32 -58.57
CA LYS A 10 39.76 13.88 -58.74
C LYS A 10 38.60 13.18 -58.02
N ASN A 11 37.77 12.52 -58.82
CA ASN A 11 36.85 11.48 -58.37
C ASN A 11 37.66 10.43 -57.60
N HIS A 12 37.63 10.50 -56.27
CA HIS A 12 37.92 9.33 -55.44
C HIS A 12 36.66 8.51 -55.34
N SER A 13 36.58 7.51 -56.22
CA SER A 13 35.78 6.31 -56.03
C SER A 13 36.16 5.68 -54.68
N SER A 14 35.43 6.01 -53.62
CA SER A 14 35.42 5.20 -52.40
C SER A 14 34.50 4.00 -52.63
N SER A 15 34.95 3.10 -53.50
CA SER A 15 34.59 1.68 -53.44
C SER A 15 35.29 1.10 -52.21
N GLY A 16 34.77 1.43 -51.04
CA GLY A 16 35.27 1.02 -49.74
C GLY A 16 34.16 0.31 -48.98
N ILE A 17 34.08 -1.01 -49.19
CA ILE A 17 33.65 -1.98 -48.17
C ILE A 17 32.28 -1.64 -47.54
N HIS A 18 31.20 -1.82 -48.30
CA HIS A 18 29.97 -2.36 -47.73
C HIS A 18 30.19 -3.88 -47.51
N GLU A 19 31.08 -4.24 -46.58
CA GLU A 19 31.00 -5.55 -45.95
C GLU A 19 29.65 -5.59 -45.24
N SER A 20 28.86 -6.60 -45.56
CA SER A 20 27.62 -6.91 -44.87
C SER A 20 27.91 -7.00 -43.38
N VAL A 21 27.58 -5.95 -42.63
CA VAL A 21 27.36 -6.10 -41.19
C VAL A 21 26.21 -7.11 -41.12
N ASP A 22 26.51 -8.36 -40.76
CA ASP A 22 25.50 -9.37 -40.50
C ASP A 22 24.38 -8.69 -39.71
N ALA A 23 23.17 -8.70 -40.27
CA ALA A 23 22.07 -7.93 -39.72
C ALA A 23 21.94 -8.30 -38.24
N LEU A 24 22.14 -7.31 -37.36
CA LEU A 24 22.12 -7.55 -35.92
C LEU A 24 20.83 -8.29 -35.55
N PRO A 25 20.89 -9.27 -34.63
CA PRO A 25 19.71 -10.02 -34.28
C PRO A 25 18.59 -9.09 -33.83
N LEU A 26 17.38 -9.30 -34.37
CA LEU A 26 16.22 -8.52 -33.99
C LEU A 26 15.98 -8.65 -32.47
N PRO A 27 15.43 -7.64 -31.79
CA PRO A 27 15.10 -7.73 -30.36
C PRO A 27 14.28 -8.98 -30.00
N THR A 28 13.41 -9.43 -30.90
CA THR A 28 12.62 -10.66 -30.75
C THR A 28 13.48 -11.93 -30.75
N GLN A 29 14.56 -11.95 -31.51
CA GLN A 29 15.51 -13.07 -31.52
C GLN A 29 16.35 -13.07 -30.24
N LEU A 30 16.85 -11.91 -29.81
CA LEU A 30 17.63 -11.78 -28.57
C LEU A 30 16.84 -12.25 -27.34
N ILE A 31 15.59 -11.79 -27.19
CA ILE A 31 14.76 -12.22 -26.06
C ILE A 31 14.38 -13.70 -26.12
N THR A 32 14.31 -14.28 -27.33
CA THR A 32 14.09 -15.72 -27.51
C THR A 32 15.32 -16.52 -27.06
N GLN A 33 16.53 -16.05 -27.39
CA GLN A 33 17.78 -16.65 -26.94
C GLN A 33 17.90 -16.64 -25.42
N GLU A 34 17.59 -15.51 -24.76
CA GLU A 34 17.56 -15.40 -23.30
C GLU A 34 16.58 -16.38 -22.62
N ARG A 35 15.54 -16.82 -23.34
CA ARG A 35 14.53 -17.77 -22.84
C ARG A 35 14.81 -19.22 -23.20
N ALA A 36 15.78 -19.51 -24.05
CA ALA A 36 15.95 -20.83 -24.66
C ALA A 36 16.37 -21.91 -23.66
N ASN A 37 17.11 -21.55 -22.60
CA ASN A 37 17.60 -22.52 -21.62
C ASN A 37 17.66 -21.89 -20.22
N PRO A 38 16.51 -21.72 -19.53
CA PRO A 38 16.52 -21.23 -18.16
C PRO A 38 17.19 -22.27 -17.26
N SER A 39 17.97 -21.81 -16.27
CA SER A 39 18.66 -22.70 -15.31
C SER A 39 17.72 -23.44 -14.34
N PHE A 40 16.41 -23.17 -14.41
CA PHE A 40 15.37 -23.79 -13.61
C PHE A 40 14.02 -23.78 -14.36
N PRO A 41 13.06 -24.65 -13.99
CA PRO A 41 11.72 -24.65 -14.58
C PRO A 41 10.91 -23.41 -14.15
N VAL A 42 10.83 -22.41 -15.04
CA VAL A 42 10.10 -21.14 -14.83
C VAL A 42 8.66 -21.36 -14.36
N ARG A 43 8.00 -22.39 -14.88
CA ARG A 43 6.62 -22.70 -14.54
C ARG A 43 6.46 -23.21 -13.10
N GLU A 44 7.39 -24.03 -12.61
CA GLU A 44 7.38 -24.49 -11.22
C GLU A 44 7.66 -23.34 -10.25
N LEU A 45 8.54 -22.40 -10.62
CA LEU A 45 8.71 -21.16 -9.85
C LEU A 45 7.40 -20.34 -9.80
N THR A 46 6.66 -20.26 -10.91
CA THR A 46 5.37 -19.57 -10.95
C THR A 46 4.37 -20.23 -9.97
N TYR A 47 4.26 -21.56 -10.01
CA TYR A 47 3.41 -22.30 -9.08
C TYR A 47 3.80 -22.08 -7.63
N PHE A 48 5.10 -22.08 -7.33
CA PHE A 48 5.60 -21.81 -5.99
C PHE A 48 5.24 -20.39 -5.53
N MET A 49 5.47 -19.37 -6.36
CA MET A 49 5.18 -17.98 -6.02
C MET A 49 3.69 -17.70 -5.82
N ASP A 50 2.82 -18.32 -6.61
CA ASP A 50 1.37 -18.12 -6.53
C ASP A 50 0.71 -19.00 -5.44
N GLY A 51 1.45 -19.87 -4.76
CA GLY A 51 0.92 -20.76 -3.72
C GLY A 51 0.22 -22.01 -4.27
N GLY A 52 0.56 -22.43 -5.49
CA GLY A 52 0.17 -23.69 -6.09
C GLY A 52 -0.47 -23.58 -7.48
N LYS A 53 -0.62 -24.74 -8.14
CA LYS A 53 -1.13 -24.86 -9.51
C LYS A 53 -2.56 -24.32 -9.67
N GLU A 54 -3.43 -24.58 -8.69
CA GLU A 54 -4.83 -24.15 -8.77
C GLU A 54 -4.99 -22.63 -8.60
N VAL A 55 -4.18 -22.01 -7.73
CA VAL A 55 -4.17 -20.55 -7.56
C VAL A 55 -3.63 -19.88 -8.82
N THR A 56 -2.58 -20.45 -9.42
CA THR A 56 -2.01 -19.99 -10.69
C THR A 56 -3.06 -20.05 -11.81
N ARG A 57 -3.77 -21.18 -11.96
CA ARG A 57 -4.83 -21.35 -12.97
C ARG A 57 -5.93 -20.30 -12.82
N LEU A 58 -6.37 -20.04 -11.59
CA LEU A 58 -7.37 -19.01 -11.30
C LEU A 58 -6.87 -17.61 -11.68
N LYS A 59 -5.63 -17.29 -11.32
CA LYS A 59 -4.99 -16.01 -11.63
C LYS A 59 -4.87 -15.79 -13.13
N GLU A 60 -4.42 -16.80 -13.88
CA GLU A 60 -4.32 -16.74 -15.35
C GLU A 60 -5.68 -16.60 -16.02
N MET A 61 -6.70 -17.32 -15.53
CA MET A 61 -8.07 -17.15 -16.02
C MET A 61 -8.55 -15.69 -15.83
N VAL A 62 -8.31 -15.11 -14.65
CA VAL A 62 -8.64 -13.71 -14.36
C VAL A 62 -7.86 -12.74 -15.24
N MET A 63 -6.54 -12.96 -15.41
CA MET A 63 -5.70 -12.14 -16.28
C MET A 63 -6.26 -12.12 -17.71
N LEU A 64 -6.56 -13.29 -18.28
CA LEU A 64 -7.14 -13.43 -19.61
C LEU A 64 -8.50 -12.75 -19.74
N GLN A 65 -9.34 -12.80 -18.70
CA GLN A 65 -10.62 -12.11 -18.70
C GLN A 65 -10.45 -10.58 -18.73
N LEU A 66 -9.53 -10.04 -17.92
CA LEU A 66 -9.25 -8.61 -17.90
C LEU A 66 -8.59 -8.12 -19.20
N GLU A 67 -7.68 -8.91 -19.77
CA GLU A 67 -6.99 -8.58 -21.03
C GLU A 67 -7.96 -8.55 -22.23
N ARG A 68 -8.92 -9.48 -22.26
CA ARG A 68 -9.86 -9.62 -23.37
C ARG A 68 -11.06 -8.68 -23.27
N ASP A 69 -11.40 -8.20 -22.08
CA ASP A 69 -12.52 -7.29 -21.88
C ASP A 69 -12.20 -5.89 -22.43
N PRO A 70 -12.92 -5.42 -23.48
CA PRO A 70 -12.66 -4.10 -24.06
C PRO A 70 -12.82 -2.96 -23.05
N VAL A 71 -13.69 -3.11 -22.05
CA VAL A 71 -13.93 -2.11 -21.01
C VAL A 71 -12.71 -1.97 -20.09
N MET A 72 -11.93 -3.04 -19.92
CA MET A 72 -10.81 -3.07 -18.98
C MET A 72 -9.49 -2.51 -19.53
N LYS A 73 -9.40 -2.26 -20.84
CA LYS A 73 -8.19 -1.77 -21.50
C LYS A 73 -7.65 -0.46 -20.88
N THR A 74 -6.33 -0.34 -20.84
CA THR A 74 -5.59 0.80 -20.27
C THR A 74 -4.51 1.37 -21.20
N ILE A 75 -4.38 0.85 -22.41
CA ILE A 75 -3.25 1.15 -23.31
C ILE A 75 -3.13 2.63 -23.69
N ASP A 76 -4.24 3.34 -23.75
CA ASP A 76 -4.34 4.75 -24.14
C ASP A 76 -4.50 5.70 -22.95
N HIS A 77 -4.38 5.21 -21.71
CA HIS A 77 -4.61 6.01 -20.50
C HIS A 77 -3.80 7.30 -20.45
N SER A 78 -2.55 7.27 -20.93
CA SER A 78 -1.66 8.43 -20.96
C SER A 78 -2.14 9.56 -21.88
N ASP A 79 -3.04 9.27 -22.82
CA ASP A 79 -3.54 10.23 -23.80
C ASP A 79 -4.90 10.82 -23.40
N LEU A 80 -5.48 10.36 -22.29
CA LEU A 80 -6.81 10.76 -21.86
C LEU A 80 -6.78 11.99 -20.96
N SER A 81 -7.77 12.85 -21.14
CA SER A 81 -8.09 13.89 -20.18
C SER A 81 -8.61 13.29 -18.86
N LEU A 82 -8.55 14.07 -17.78
CA LEU A 82 -9.03 13.65 -16.46
C LEU A 82 -10.50 13.18 -16.51
N SER A 83 -11.38 13.91 -17.19
CA SER A 83 -12.80 13.54 -17.30
C SER A 83 -13.00 12.20 -18.03
N GLN A 84 -12.26 11.96 -19.12
CA GLN A 84 -12.30 10.69 -19.85
C GLN A 84 -11.81 9.52 -18.98
N ILE A 85 -10.72 9.70 -18.21
CA ILE A 85 -10.25 8.66 -17.28
C ILE A 85 -11.32 8.37 -16.24
N ARG A 86 -11.93 9.40 -15.63
CA ARG A 86 -12.98 9.26 -14.61
C ARG A 86 -14.21 8.52 -15.12
N GLU A 87 -14.66 8.84 -16.33
CA GLU A 87 -15.79 8.19 -16.98
C GLU A 87 -15.50 6.71 -17.25
N ARG A 88 -14.34 6.41 -17.86
CA ARG A 88 -13.93 5.03 -18.13
C ARG A 88 -13.74 4.22 -16.86
N THR A 89 -13.20 4.81 -15.80
CA THR A 89 -13.12 4.15 -14.49
C THR A 89 -14.52 3.75 -14.01
N MET A 90 -15.54 4.60 -14.16
CA MET A 90 -16.91 4.24 -13.77
C MET A 90 -17.52 3.13 -14.63
N GLN A 91 -17.20 3.07 -15.93
CA GLN A 91 -17.58 1.95 -16.79
C GLN A 91 -16.97 0.62 -16.27
N LYS A 92 -15.70 0.66 -15.83
CA LYS A 92 -15.02 -0.49 -15.22
C LYS A 92 -15.61 -0.84 -13.84
N VAL A 93 -15.95 0.14 -13.01
CA VAL A 93 -16.64 -0.08 -11.73
C VAL A 93 -17.97 -0.81 -11.95
N ARG A 94 -18.78 -0.38 -12.94
CA ARG A 94 -20.02 -1.08 -13.31
C ARG A 94 -19.77 -2.53 -13.73
N ARG A 95 -18.71 -2.78 -14.51
CA ARG A 95 -18.31 -4.15 -14.89
C ARG A 95 -17.89 -4.98 -13.67
N LEU A 96 -17.18 -4.40 -12.71
CA LEU A 96 -16.76 -5.07 -11.48
C LEU A 96 -17.93 -5.34 -10.53
N ALA A 97 -18.92 -4.46 -10.47
CA ALA A 97 -20.16 -4.68 -9.71
C ALA A 97 -20.90 -5.94 -10.18
N TYR A 98 -20.93 -6.20 -11.50
CA TYR A 98 -21.47 -7.45 -12.05
C TYR A 98 -20.74 -8.68 -11.50
N TYR A 99 -19.41 -8.66 -11.46
CA TYR A 99 -18.63 -9.77 -10.92
C TYR A 99 -18.90 -10.01 -9.44
N VAL A 100 -18.94 -8.96 -8.61
CA VAL A 100 -19.27 -9.09 -7.17
C VAL A 100 -20.58 -9.85 -6.95
N ALA A 101 -21.59 -9.59 -7.78
CA ALA A 101 -22.90 -10.22 -7.66
C ALA A 101 -22.97 -11.64 -8.26
N ASN A 102 -22.08 -12.01 -9.18
CA ASN A 102 -22.22 -13.21 -10.02
C ASN A 102 -21.04 -14.20 -9.91
N GLU A 103 -20.01 -13.92 -9.10
CA GLU A 103 -18.88 -14.83 -8.93
C GLU A 103 -18.56 -15.12 -7.46
N PRO A 104 -17.92 -16.27 -7.15
CA PRO A 104 -17.46 -16.56 -5.80
C PRO A 104 -16.50 -15.48 -5.30
N VAL A 105 -16.58 -15.13 -4.01
CA VAL A 105 -15.71 -14.13 -3.36
C VAL A 105 -14.23 -14.38 -3.63
N ARG A 106 -13.80 -15.65 -3.67
CA ARG A 106 -12.41 -16.03 -4.00
C ARG A 106 -11.98 -15.53 -5.38
N ASN A 107 -12.84 -15.65 -6.39
CA ASN A 107 -12.56 -15.21 -7.75
C ASN A 107 -12.48 -13.68 -7.81
N PHE A 108 -13.41 -13.00 -7.13
CA PHE A 108 -13.39 -11.54 -7.07
C PHE A 108 -12.16 -10.99 -6.36
N LYS A 109 -11.73 -11.63 -5.25
CA LYS A 109 -10.46 -11.28 -4.57
C LYS A 109 -9.27 -11.44 -5.51
N MET A 110 -9.19 -12.54 -6.28
CA MET A 110 -8.15 -12.72 -7.29
C MET A 110 -8.23 -11.66 -8.40
N ARG A 111 -9.44 -11.29 -8.83
CA ARG A 111 -9.66 -10.21 -9.80
C ARG A 111 -9.12 -8.88 -9.31
N MET A 112 -9.39 -8.54 -8.06
CA MET A 112 -8.86 -7.32 -7.45
C MET A 112 -7.33 -7.37 -7.31
N SER A 113 -6.73 -8.52 -6.98
CA SER A 113 -5.27 -8.65 -6.88
C SER A 113 -4.53 -8.56 -8.23
N VAL A 114 -5.19 -8.92 -9.33
CA VAL A 114 -4.66 -8.68 -10.68
C VAL A 114 -4.92 -7.23 -11.12
N LEU A 115 -6.10 -6.68 -10.79
CA LEU A 115 -6.49 -5.33 -11.19
C LEU A 115 -5.55 -4.25 -10.63
N THR A 116 -5.08 -4.38 -9.40
CA THR A 116 -4.10 -3.42 -8.81
C THR A 116 -2.82 -3.28 -9.65
N LEU A 117 -2.41 -4.34 -10.36
CA LEU A 117 -1.25 -4.30 -11.25
C LEU A 117 -1.51 -3.59 -12.58
N VAL A 118 -2.76 -3.61 -13.06
CA VAL A 118 -3.12 -3.14 -14.42
C VAL A 118 -3.70 -1.72 -14.38
N ASP A 119 -4.57 -1.44 -13.42
CA ASP A 119 -5.29 -0.17 -13.25
C ASP A 119 -5.48 0.13 -11.75
N PRO A 120 -4.44 0.65 -11.07
CA PRO A 120 -4.50 1.00 -9.64
C PRO A 120 -5.58 2.04 -9.31
N GLY A 121 -5.94 2.91 -10.26
CA GLY A 121 -6.98 3.92 -10.09
C GLY A 121 -8.37 3.30 -10.00
N THR A 122 -8.70 2.40 -10.92
CA THR A 122 -9.96 1.63 -10.86
C THR A 122 -10.02 0.74 -9.63
N TRP A 123 -8.91 0.06 -9.30
CA TRP A 123 -8.81 -0.73 -8.08
C TRP A 123 -9.17 0.09 -6.84
N THR A 124 -8.62 1.31 -6.70
CA THR A 124 -8.95 2.20 -5.58
C THR A 124 -10.39 2.64 -5.60
N ARG A 125 -10.96 3.01 -6.76
CA ARG A 125 -12.34 3.50 -6.80
C ARG A 125 -13.35 2.44 -6.36
N VAL A 126 -13.09 1.17 -6.67
CA VAL A 126 -13.85 0.03 -6.14
C VAL A 126 -13.52 -0.26 -4.68
N GLY A 127 -12.24 -0.21 -4.31
CA GLY A 127 -11.74 -0.48 -2.97
C GLY A 127 -12.24 0.51 -1.91
N VAL A 128 -12.53 1.75 -2.27
CA VAL A 128 -13.13 2.71 -1.33
C VAL A 128 -14.50 2.23 -0.84
N HIS A 129 -15.30 1.62 -1.72
CA HIS A 129 -16.57 1.06 -1.30
C HIS A 129 -16.39 -0.31 -0.60
N PHE A 130 -15.89 -1.31 -1.32
CA PHE A 130 -15.87 -2.69 -0.81
C PHE A 130 -14.80 -2.94 0.25
N GLY A 131 -13.67 -2.23 0.18
CA GLY A 131 -12.60 -2.33 1.17
C GLY A 131 -12.87 -1.46 2.38
N LEU A 132 -13.05 -0.15 2.18
CA LEU A 132 -13.13 0.81 3.29
C LEU A 132 -14.54 0.96 3.86
N PHE A 133 -15.53 1.37 3.04
CA PHE A 133 -16.90 1.59 3.52
C PHE A 133 -17.54 0.29 4.04
N PHE A 134 -17.52 -0.78 3.25
CA PHE A 134 -18.10 -2.05 3.63
C PHE A 134 -17.27 -2.74 4.73
N GLY A 135 -15.93 -2.63 4.70
CA GLY A 135 -15.07 -3.10 5.79
C GLY A 135 -15.37 -2.39 7.12
N ALA A 136 -15.68 -1.09 7.10
CA ALA A 136 -16.14 -0.38 8.31
C ALA A 136 -17.48 -0.90 8.81
N LEU A 137 -18.42 -1.26 7.93
CA LEU A 137 -19.66 -1.92 8.34
C LEU A 137 -19.38 -3.28 9.01
N GLN A 138 -18.56 -4.14 8.40
CA GLN A 138 -18.21 -5.45 8.98
C GLN A 138 -17.47 -5.31 10.32
N GLY A 139 -16.58 -4.33 10.40
CA GLY A 139 -15.74 -4.09 11.57
C GLY A 139 -16.47 -3.43 12.72
N GLN A 140 -17.36 -2.47 12.47
CA GLN A 140 -17.87 -1.54 13.48
C GLN A 140 -19.40 -1.59 13.67
N ALA A 141 -20.16 -2.17 12.73
CA ALA A 141 -21.62 -2.29 12.85
C ALA A 141 -22.00 -3.49 13.73
N THR A 142 -23.13 -3.39 14.44
CA THR A 142 -23.76 -4.60 15.01
C THR A 142 -24.29 -5.49 13.88
N SER A 143 -24.62 -6.75 14.18
CA SER A 143 -25.17 -7.68 13.19
C SER A 143 -26.45 -7.14 12.53
N GLU A 144 -27.31 -6.49 13.31
CA GLU A 144 -28.56 -5.89 12.84
C GLU A 144 -28.29 -4.70 11.92
N GLN A 145 -27.33 -3.84 12.29
CA GLN A 145 -26.91 -2.71 11.47
C GLN A 145 -26.29 -3.17 10.15
N LEU A 146 -25.42 -4.18 10.19
CA LEU A 146 -24.82 -4.76 8.98
C LEU A 146 -25.91 -5.29 8.05
N GLN A 147 -26.85 -6.08 8.58
CA GLN A 147 -27.97 -6.61 7.79
C GLN A 147 -28.84 -5.50 7.21
N PHE A 148 -29.09 -4.43 7.96
CA PHE A 148 -29.82 -3.26 7.47
C PHE A 148 -29.11 -2.65 6.25
N TRP A 149 -27.82 -2.31 6.35
CA TRP A 149 -27.08 -1.69 5.24
C TRP A 149 -26.90 -2.63 4.04
N VAL A 150 -26.73 -3.93 4.27
CA VAL A 150 -26.76 -4.95 3.22
C VAL A 150 -28.11 -4.93 2.49
N SER A 151 -29.23 -4.87 3.23
CA SER A 151 -30.57 -4.79 2.63
C SER A 151 -30.80 -3.51 1.82
N LYS A 152 -30.06 -2.43 2.13
CA LYS A 152 -30.06 -1.15 1.41
C LYS A 152 -29.14 -1.13 0.19
N GLY A 153 -28.48 -2.23 -0.14
CA GLY A 153 -27.65 -2.36 -1.34
C GLY A 153 -26.15 -2.17 -1.12
N ALA A 154 -25.65 -2.21 0.12
CA ALA A 154 -24.22 -2.07 0.41
C ALA A 154 -23.32 -3.17 -0.17
N VAL A 155 -23.89 -4.28 -0.66
CA VAL A 155 -23.15 -5.33 -1.38
C VAL A 155 -23.40 -5.24 -2.89
N THR A 156 -24.63 -4.92 -3.30
CA THR A 156 -25.05 -4.94 -4.71
C THR A 156 -24.78 -3.64 -5.45
N LEU A 157 -24.36 -2.58 -4.74
CA LEU A 157 -24.22 -1.20 -5.24
C LEU A 157 -25.53 -0.62 -5.80
N ASN A 158 -26.68 -1.17 -5.40
CA ASN A 158 -27.98 -0.72 -5.87
C ASN A 158 -28.53 0.39 -4.95
N GLY A 159 -28.45 1.66 -5.40
CA GLY A 159 -28.88 2.82 -4.61
C GLY A 159 -27.92 3.23 -3.48
N LEU A 160 -26.95 2.38 -3.14
CA LEU A 160 -25.94 2.65 -2.11
C LEU A 160 -24.54 2.47 -2.69
N VAL A 161 -23.82 3.59 -2.83
CA VAL A 161 -22.38 3.59 -3.05
C VAL A 161 -21.74 4.40 -1.93
N GLY A 162 -20.83 3.76 -1.20
CA GLY A 162 -20.24 4.27 0.02
C GLY A 162 -18.82 4.81 -0.17
N CYS A 163 -18.48 5.89 0.52
CA CYS A 163 -17.11 6.36 0.70
C CYS A 163 -16.68 6.41 2.18
N PHE A 164 -15.41 6.72 2.43
CA PHE A 164 -14.79 6.65 3.76
C PHE A 164 -14.21 8.00 4.17
N ALA A 165 -14.99 8.79 4.90
CA ALA A 165 -14.67 10.16 5.30
C ALA A 165 -14.00 10.22 6.68
N MET A 166 -12.72 9.84 6.72
CA MET A 166 -11.88 9.95 7.91
C MET A 166 -11.08 11.25 7.92
N THR A 167 -10.11 11.34 7.01
CA THR A 167 -9.14 12.43 6.90
C THR A 167 -9.79 13.79 6.78
N GLU A 168 -9.21 14.77 7.45
CA GLU A 168 -9.55 16.18 7.39
C GLU A 168 -8.39 17.00 6.83
N LEU A 169 -8.66 18.22 6.38
CA LEU A 169 -7.64 19.13 5.88
C LEU A 169 -6.52 19.38 6.92
N GLY A 170 -6.88 19.48 8.21
CA GLY A 170 -5.94 19.65 9.31
C GLY A 170 -5.37 18.35 9.90
N HIS A 171 -6.02 17.21 9.67
CA HIS A 171 -5.74 15.96 10.39
C HIS A 171 -5.77 14.72 9.49
N GLY A 172 -4.59 14.16 9.23
CA GLY A 172 -4.40 12.85 8.58
C GLY A 172 -3.87 11.79 9.55
N SER A 173 -2.59 11.85 9.89
CA SER A 173 -1.95 10.87 10.78
C SER A 173 -2.53 10.88 12.21
N ASN A 174 -2.84 12.06 12.76
CA ASN A 174 -3.43 12.19 14.09
C ASN A 174 -4.97 12.12 14.03
N VAL A 175 -5.50 10.92 13.80
CA VAL A 175 -6.96 10.67 13.74
C VAL A 175 -7.65 11.03 15.07
N ALA A 176 -6.98 10.87 16.21
CA ALA A 176 -7.53 11.26 17.50
C ALA A 176 -7.77 12.78 17.62
N GLY A 177 -7.13 13.59 16.76
CA GLY A 177 -7.26 15.03 16.69
C GLY A 177 -8.34 15.54 15.74
N LEU A 178 -9.09 14.66 15.05
CA LEU A 178 -10.18 15.09 14.15
C LEU A 178 -11.14 16.06 14.85
N GLU A 179 -11.64 17.02 14.09
CA GLU A 179 -12.41 18.18 14.55
C GLU A 179 -13.90 18.08 14.21
N THR A 180 -14.30 17.33 13.17
CA THR A 180 -15.72 17.10 12.86
C THR A 180 -16.44 16.53 14.08
N THR A 181 -17.60 17.08 14.44
CA THR A 181 -18.37 16.66 15.63
C THR A 181 -19.62 15.89 15.25
N ALA A 182 -20.03 14.97 16.12
CA ALA A 182 -21.31 14.28 16.11
C ALA A 182 -21.98 14.44 17.49
N THR A 183 -22.81 15.48 17.63
CA THR A 183 -23.47 15.81 18.89
C THR A 183 -24.81 15.09 18.99
N TYR A 184 -25.02 14.33 20.07
CA TYR A 184 -26.27 13.61 20.31
C TYR A 184 -27.37 14.54 20.83
N ASP A 185 -28.52 14.51 20.16
CA ASP A 185 -29.75 15.20 20.53
C ASP A 185 -30.75 14.17 21.10
N GLU A 186 -30.93 14.17 22.42
CA GLU A 186 -31.78 13.21 23.14
C GLU A 186 -33.27 13.42 22.80
N ALA A 187 -33.69 14.63 22.43
CA ALA A 187 -35.09 14.93 22.17
C ALA A 187 -35.58 14.33 20.84
N SER A 188 -34.72 14.24 19.84
CA SER A 188 -35.04 13.66 18.53
C SER A 188 -34.43 12.27 18.28
N GLU A 189 -33.62 11.75 19.21
CA GLU A 189 -32.79 10.55 19.03
C GLU A 189 -31.92 10.61 17.76
N GLU A 190 -31.25 11.74 17.54
CA GLU A 190 -30.40 11.97 16.38
C GLU A 190 -28.99 12.40 16.76
N PHE A 191 -28.07 12.26 15.81
CA PHE A 191 -26.77 12.93 15.85
C PHE A 191 -26.75 14.11 14.88
N ILE A 192 -26.18 15.22 15.34
CA ILE A 192 -25.92 16.41 14.53
C ILE A 192 -24.45 16.37 14.10
N ILE A 193 -24.21 16.09 12.82
CA ILE A 193 -22.89 16.07 12.21
C ILE A 193 -22.52 17.47 11.74
N HIS A 194 -21.37 17.97 12.19
CA HIS A 194 -20.94 19.34 11.87
C HIS A 194 -19.43 19.45 11.68
N THR A 195 -19.05 20.22 10.66
CA THR A 195 -17.70 20.69 10.37
C THR A 195 -17.53 22.09 10.99
N PRO A 196 -16.86 22.23 12.16
CA PRO A 196 -16.84 23.49 12.91
C PRO A 196 -16.01 24.60 12.26
N ASN A 197 -15.01 24.23 11.44
CA ASN A 197 -14.07 25.16 10.83
C ASN A 197 -13.53 24.60 9.50
N LEU A 198 -12.71 25.38 8.80
CA LEU A 198 -12.17 24.96 7.51
C LEU A 198 -11.22 23.75 7.61
N THR A 199 -10.41 23.66 8.68
CA THR A 199 -9.45 22.57 8.88
C THR A 199 -10.13 21.22 9.13
N ALA A 200 -11.36 21.25 9.65
CA ALA A 200 -12.23 20.08 9.84
C ALA A 200 -12.89 19.58 8.54
N THR A 201 -12.70 20.25 7.40
CA THR A 201 -13.24 19.80 6.11
C THR A 201 -12.69 18.41 5.80
N LYS A 202 -13.57 17.43 5.56
CA LYS A 202 -13.11 16.10 5.14
C LYS A 202 -12.37 16.21 3.82
N TRP A 203 -11.23 15.54 3.71
CA TRP A 203 -10.29 15.76 2.61
C TRP A 203 -9.68 14.45 2.13
N TRP A 204 -9.44 14.34 0.82
CA TRP A 204 -9.01 13.13 0.10
C TRP A 204 -10.03 11.98 0.04
N ILE A 205 -11.32 12.26 0.19
CA ILE A 205 -12.34 11.20 0.28
C ILE A 205 -12.63 10.63 -1.12
N GLY A 206 -12.01 9.49 -1.45
CA GLY A 206 -12.25 8.81 -2.73
C GLY A 206 -13.74 8.51 -2.92
N GLY A 207 -14.27 8.64 -4.14
CA GLY A 207 -15.69 8.45 -4.40
C GLY A 207 -16.59 9.62 -3.99
N ALA A 208 -16.16 10.49 -3.08
CA ALA A 208 -17.05 11.53 -2.54
C ALA A 208 -17.45 12.55 -3.60
N ALA A 209 -16.53 12.96 -4.49
CA ALA A 209 -16.77 14.07 -5.39
C ALA A 209 -17.92 13.80 -6.36
N GLN A 210 -18.01 12.60 -6.94
CA GLN A 210 -18.90 12.33 -8.07
C GLN A 210 -19.63 10.99 -8.00
N THR A 211 -19.41 10.14 -6.99
CA THR A 211 -19.92 8.75 -7.03
C THR A 211 -20.70 8.32 -5.79
N ALA A 212 -20.26 8.68 -4.58
CA ALA A 212 -20.83 8.15 -3.36
C ALA A 212 -22.19 8.76 -3.02
N THR A 213 -23.16 7.91 -2.67
CA THR A 213 -24.43 8.33 -2.08
C THR A 213 -24.39 8.35 -0.56
N HIS A 214 -23.48 7.59 0.05
CA HIS A 214 -23.31 7.50 1.50
C HIS A 214 -21.83 7.60 1.89
N SER A 215 -21.57 7.96 3.14
CA SER A 215 -20.23 7.91 3.72
C SER A 215 -20.24 7.35 5.12
N VAL A 216 -19.22 6.57 5.47
CA VAL A 216 -18.80 6.43 6.86
C VAL A 216 -18.04 7.69 7.22
N VAL A 217 -18.55 8.49 8.14
CA VAL A 217 -17.94 9.72 8.64
C VAL A 217 -17.33 9.44 10.00
N PHE A 218 -16.05 9.81 10.17
CA PHE A 218 -15.38 9.80 11.46
C PHE A 218 -15.55 11.16 12.11
N ALA A 219 -16.14 11.20 13.30
CA ALA A 219 -16.42 12.43 14.02
C ALA A 219 -16.30 12.23 15.52
N ARG A 220 -15.99 13.30 16.26
CA ARG A 220 -15.95 13.30 17.73
C ARG A 220 -17.36 13.15 18.27
N LEU A 221 -17.61 12.08 19.02
CA LEU A 221 -18.90 11.84 19.66
C LEU A 221 -19.07 12.75 20.87
N ILE A 222 -20.08 13.64 20.84
CA ILE A 222 -20.40 14.54 21.94
C ILE A 222 -21.76 14.16 22.51
N VAL A 223 -21.82 13.82 23.81
CA VAL A 223 -23.06 13.48 24.51
C VAL A 223 -23.10 14.21 25.84
N LYS A 224 -24.17 14.97 26.10
CA LYS A 224 -24.33 15.77 27.33
C LYS A 224 -23.11 16.67 27.62
N GLY A 225 -22.58 17.30 26.57
CA GLY A 225 -21.41 18.17 26.63
C GLY A 225 -20.05 17.47 26.81
N ARG A 226 -20.03 16.14 26.94
CA ARG A 226 -18.80 15.36 27.07
C ARG A 226 -18.37 14.76 25.73
N ASP A 227 -17.09 14.91 25.42
CA ASP A 227 -16.43 14.29 24.28
C ASP A 227 -15.98 12.86 24.60
N TYR A 228 -16.39 11.91 23.77
CA TYR A 228 -16.07 10.48 23.84
C TYR A 228 -15.10 10.05 22.73
N GLY A 229 -14.43 11.00 22.08
CA GLY A 229 -13.48 10.75 21.01
C GLY A 229 -14.13 10.34 19.69
N VAL A 230 -13.30 9.95 18.73
CA VAL A 230 -13.73 9.67 17.36
C VAL A 230 -14.51 8.37 17.27
N LYS A 231 -15.67 8.42 16.62
CA LYS A 231 -16.57 7.30 16.33
C LYS A 231 -17.06 7.33 14.88
N ASN A 232 -17.74 6.28 14.45
CA ASN A 232 -18.18 6.07 13.06
C ASN A 232 -19.68 6.29 12.88
N PHE A 233 -20.06 7.07 11.86
CA PHE A 233 -21.44 7.42 11.56
C PHE A 233 -21.73 7.26 10.07
N ILE A 234 -22.85 6.65 9.71
CA ILE A 234 -23.30 6.60 8.32
C ILE A 234 -24.11 7.86 8.00
N VAL A 235 -23.58 8.68 7.10
CA VAL A 235 -24.25 9.88 6.60
C VAL A 235 -24.62 9.66 5.15
N GLN A 236 -25.89 9.88 4.81
CA GLN A 236 -26.33 9.90 3.43
C GLN A 236 -25.96 11.25 2.82
N LEU A 237 -25.13 11.22 1.77
CA LEU A 237 -24.60 12.41 1.11
C LEU A 237 -25.54 12.91 0.01
N ARG A 238 -26.10 11.97 -0.77
CA ARG A 238 -26.90 12.26 -1.96
C ARG A 238 -28.16 11.44 -2.01
N ASP A 239 -29.20 12.04 -2.59
CA ASP A 239 -30.38 11.30 -3.01
C ASP A 239 -29.98 10.30 -4.10
N PRO A 240 -30.31 9.00 -3.96
CA PRO A 240 -29.82 7.97 -4.88
C PRO A 240 -30.49 8.01 -6.26
N THR A 241 -31.59 8.76 -6.42
CA THR A 241 -32.34 8.87 -7.67
C THR A 241 -31.93 10.10 -8.46
N THR A 242 -31.87 11.26 -7.79
CA THR A 242 -31.57 12.56 -8.40
C THR A 242 -30.09 12.92 -8.31
N PHE A 243 -29.35 12.25 -7.43
CA PHE A 243 -27.95 12.52 -7.11
C PHE A 243 -27.69 13.91 -6.51
N ALA A 244 -28.75 14.65 -6.15
CA ALA A 244 -28.64 15.93 -5.45
C ALA A 244 -28.09 15.71 -4.03
N LEU A 245 -27.26 16.66 -3.55
CA LEU A 245 -26.77 16.67 -2.18
C LEU A 245 -27.92 16.93 -1.20
N PHE A 246 -27.92 16.24 -0.06
CA PHE A 246 -28.86 16.56 1.01
C PHE A 246 -28.54 17.92 1.66
N PRO A 247 -29.54 18.62 2.22
CA PRO A 247 -29.34 19.91 2.88
C PRO A 247 -28.24 19.87 3.95
N GLY A 248 -27.44 20.93 4.00
CA GLY A 248 -26.31 21.03 4.94
C GLY A 248 -25.07 20.24 4.51
N ILE A 249 -25.07 19.57 3.36
CA ILE A 249 -23.90 18.87 2.82
C ILE A 249 -23.35 19.64 1.63
N VAL A 250 -22.06 19.95 1.67
CA VAL A 250 -21.33 20.54 0.54
C VAL A 250 -20.17 19.62 0.17
N ILE A 251 -20.07 19.31 -1.13
CA ILE A 251 -19.01 18.45 -1.68
C ILE A 251 -18.43 19.10 -2.93
N GLY A 252 -17.11 19.01 -3.07
CA GLY A 252 -16.42 19.33 -4.33
C GLY A 252 -15.34 18.31 -4.66
N ASP A 253 -14.86 18.36 -5.91
CA ASP A 253 -13.71 17.59 -6.37
C ASP A 253 -12.41 18.31 -5.95
N ILE A 254 -11.43 17.57 -5.44
CA ILE A 254 -10.10 18.11 -5.14
C ILE A 254 -9.32 18.38 -6.45
N GLY A 255 -9.64 17.66 -7.51
CA GLY A 255 -9.11 17.88 -8.85
C GLY A 255 -7.88 17.02 -9.18
N ALA A 256 -6.87 17.67 -9.75
CA ALA A 256 -5.67 17.02 -10.24
C ALA A 256 -4.83 16.44 -9.09
N LYS A 257 -4.18 15.30 -9.37
CA LYS A 257 -3.30 14.57 -8.45
C LYS A 257 -2.02 14.17 -9.18
N MET A 258 -1.05 13.63 -8.47
CA MET A 258 0.15 13.03 -9.09
C MET A 258 -0.17 11.77 -9.91
N GLY A 259 -1.18 11.02 -9.48
CA GLY A 259 -1.63 9.78 -10.11
C GLY A 259 -3.01 9.38 -9.59
N ARG A 260 -3.43 8.16 -9.90
CA ARG A 260 -4.77 7.60 -9.62
C ARG A 260 -5.88 8.53 -10.09
N HIS A 261 -5.71 9.09 -11.29
CA HIS A 261 -6.64 10.06 -11.86
C HIS A 261 -8.05 9.51 -12.02
N GLY A 262 -8.21 8.19 -12.13
CA GLY A 262 -9.52 7.53 -12.13
C GLY A 262 -10.32 7.67 -10.84
N VAL A 263 -9.69 8.04 -9.71
CA VAL A 263 -10.36 8.22 -8.41
C VAL A 263 -10.81 9.66 -8.24
N ASP A 264 -12.08 9.83 -7.89
CA ASP A 264 -12.75 11.10 -7.62
C ASP A 264 -12.69 11.50 -6.14
N ASN A 265 -11.47 11.78 -5.68
CA ASN A 265 -11.26 12.30 -4.33
C ASN A 265 -11.96 13.66 -4.15
N GLY A 266 -12.92 13.70 -3.24
CA GLY A 266 -13.63 14.90 -2.88
C GLY A 266 -13.27 15.43 -1.51
N TRP A 267 -13.72 16.65 -1.26
CA TRP A 267 -13.82 17.23 0.06
C TRP A 267 -15.29 17.30 0.50
N ILE A 268 -15.56 17.24 1.80
CA ILE A 268 -16.93 17.25 2.34
C ILE A 268 -17.01 18.19 3.56
N GLN A 269 -18.02 19.05 3.58
CA GLN A 269 -18.39 19.87 4.74
C GLN A 269 -19.83 19.55 5.17
N PHE A 270 -20.04 19.52 6.48
CA PHE A 270 -21.35 19.29 7.09
C PHE A 270 -21.78 20.49 7.91
N THR A 271 -22.98 21.01 7.66
CA THR A 271 -23.60 22.10 8.41
C THR A 271 -24.82 21.56 9.13
N HIS A 272 -24.63 21.13 10.38
CA HIS A 272 -25.69 20.63 11.27
C HIS A 272 -26.58 19.54 10.66
N VAL A 273 -25.95 18.57 9.98
CA VAL A 273 -26.65 17.48 9.29
C VAL A 273 -27.16 16.47 10.33
N ARG A 274 -28.47 16.25 10.34
CA ARG A 274 -29.12 15.32 11.28
C ARG A 274 -29.18 13.91 10.71
N ILE A 275 -28.77 12.93 11.52
CA ILE A 275 -28.89 11.50 11.20
C ILE A 275 -29.52 10.75 12.38
N PRO A 276 -30.29 9.67 12.15
CA PRO A 276 -30.82 8.85 13.23
C PRO A 276 -29.72 8.28 14.13
N ARG A 277 -30.00 8.09 15.42
CA ARG A 277 -29.08 7.44 16.37
C ARG A 277 -28.57 6.09 15.86
N SER A 278 -29.42 5.32 15.18
CA SER A 278 -29.07 4.01 14.61
C SER A 278 -28.01 4.05 13.50
N HIS A 279 -27.65 5.23 12.98
CA HIS A 279 -26.61 5.40 11.97
C HIS A 279 -25.19 5.47 12.55
N MET A 280 -25.02 5.64 13.87
CA MET A 280 -23.73 5.42 14.53
C MET A 280 -23.44 3.92 14.54
N LEU A 281 -22.25 3.48 14.13
CA LEU A 281 -21.88 2.07 14.14
C LEU A 281 -21.52 1.62 15.58
N MET A 282 -22.36 0.76 16.18
CA MET A 282 -22.40 0.55 17.64
C MET A 282 -21.90 -0.83 18.10
N LYS A 283 -21.05 -1.52 17.33
CA LYS A 283 -20.50 -2.83 17.76
C LYS A 283 -19.74 -2.73 19.07
N HIS A 284 -18.91 -1.69 19.21
CA HIS A 284 -18.03 -1.51 20.37
C HIS A 284 -18.54 -0.45 21.34
N THR A 285 -18.80 0.76 20.86
CA THR A 285 -19.34 1.85 21.68
C THR A 285 -20.81 2.04 21.38
N LYS A 286 -21.65 2.09 22.40
CA LYS A 286 -23.11 2.22 22.27
C LYS A 286 -23.59 3.53 22.88
N VAL A 287 -24.55 4.17 22.23
CA VAL A 287 -25.30 5.31 22.78
C VAL A 287 -26.75 4.90 22.90
N LYS A 288 -27.27 4.82 24.12
CA LYS A 288 -28.69 4.56 24.38
C LYS A 288 -29.55 5.78 24.06
N SER A 289 -30.85 5.58 23.91
CA SER A 289 -31.82 6.66 23.67
C SER A 289 -31.72 7.79 24.72
N ASN A 290 -31.53 7.43 26.00
CA ASN A 290 -31.35 8.38 27.10
C ASN A 290 -29.96 9.05 27.20
N GLY A 291 -29.14 8.93 26.15
CA GLY A 291 -27.79 9.48 26.09
C GLY A 291 -26.75 8.77 26.98
N GLN A 292 -27.06 7.60 27.55
CA GLN A 292 -26.03 6.80 28.24
C GLN A 292 -25.05 6.20 27.21
N VAL A 293 -23.77 6.53 27.36
CA VAL A 293 -22.68 5.97 26.55
C VAL A 293 -22.08 4.74 27.25
N ILE A 294 -21.95 3.63 26.51
CA ILE A 294 -21.28 2.40 26.95
C ILE A 294 -20.07 2.18 26.04
N GLU A 295 -18.87 2.28 26.60
CA GLU A 295 -17.62 2.03 25.88
C GLU A 295 -17.20 0.55 26.02
N PRO A 296 -16.44 0.00 25.05
CA PRO A 296 -15.95 -1.37 25.14
C PRO A 296 -14.92 -1.52 26.26
N PRO A 297 -14.79 -2.72 26.88
CA PRO A 297 -13.73 -2.99 27.86
C PRO A 297 -12.31 -2.84 27.28
N LEU A 298 -12.16 -3.07 25.97
CA LEU A 298 -10.88 -3.04 25.26
C LEU A 298 -11.03 -2.27 23.94
N GLN A 299 -10.65 -0.99 23.93
CA GLN A 299 -10.68 -0.14 22.73
C GLN A 299 -9.73 -0.63 21.63
N GLN A 300 -8.65 -1.35 21.97
CA GLN A 300 -7.61 -1.81 21.04
C GLN A 300 -8.13 -2.73 19.93
N LEU A 301 -9.24 -3.43 20.15
CA LEU A 301 -9.85 -4.33 19.15
C LEU A 301 -10.41 -3.60 17.93
N THR A 302 -10.59 -2.27 18.01
CA THR A 302 -11.10 -1.44 16.91
C THR A 302 -10.07 -1.17 15.81
N TYR A 303 -8.77 -1.36 16.06
CA TYR A 303 -7.68 -1.06 15.12
C TYR A 303 -7.45 -2.13 14.04
N GLY A 304 -8.10 -3.30 14.13
CA GLY A 304 -7.85 -4.43 13.22
C GLY A 304 -8.04 -4.10 11.74
N ALA A 305 -9.02 -3.24 11.41
CA ALA A 305 -9.30 -2.85 10.02
C ALA A 305 -8.13 -2.08 9.35
N LEU A 306 -7.38 -1.28 10.11
CA LEU A 306 -6.24 -0.50 9.58
C LEU A 306 -5.00 -1.38 9.33
N ILE A 307 -4.93 -2.56 9.94
CA ILE A 307 -3.83 -3.50 9.73
C ILE A 307 -3.95 -4.16 8.34
N SER A 308 -5.18 -4.48 7.92
CA SER A 308 -5.43 -5.12 6.62
C SER A 308 -4.87 -4.33 5.44
N GLY A 309 -5.06 -3.00 5.45
CA GLY A 309 -4.54 -2.10 4.42
C GLY A 309 -3.02 -2.17 4.34
N ARG A 310 -2.32 -2.12 5.48
CA ARG A 310 -0.86 -2.18 5.55
C ARG A 310 -0.29 -3.50 5.02
N VAL A 311 -0.89 -4.62 5.42
CA VAL A 311 -0.54 -5.97 4.94
C VAL A 311 -0.66 -6.05 3.42
N THR A 312 -1.77 -5.56 2.87
CA THR A 312 -2.02 -5.54 1.41
C THR A 312 -0.94 -4.71 0.68
N MET A 313 -0.50 -3.58 1.25
CA MET A 313 0.53 -2.73 0.64
C MET A 313 1.92 -3.38 0.59
N VAL A 314 2.24 -4.26 1.55
CA VAL A 314 3.47 -5.07 1.50
C VAL A 314 3.43 -6.01 0.29
N VAL A 315 2.31 -6.73 0.11
CA VAL A 315 2.09 -7.61 -1.04
C VAL A 315 2.15 -6.83 -2.37
N ASP A 316 1.48 -5.68 -2.43
CA ASP A 316 1.45 -4.81 -3.60
C ASP A 316 2.84 -4.28 -3.96
N SER A 317 3.67 -3.94 -2.97
CA SER A 317 5.03 -3.47 -3.18
C SER A 317 5.89 -4.50 -3.93
N GLY A 318 5.80 -5.78 -3.54
CA GLY A 318 6.47 -6.88 -4.26
C GLY A 318 5.94 -7.06 -5.68
N ASN A 319 4.61 -7.01 -5.86
CA ASN A 319 3.96 -7.16 -7.16
C ASN A 319 4.31 -6.04 -8.15
N ILE A 320 4.28 -4.79 -7.71
CA ILE A 320 4.61 -3.63 -8.53
C ILE A 320 6.11 -3.59 -8.86
N SER A 321 6.97 -3.97 -7.91
CA SER A 321 8.40 -4.10 -8.15
C SER A 321 8.68 -5.14 -9.25
N LYS A 322 8.06 -6.32 -9.19
CA LYS A 322 8.16 -7.35 -10.24
C LYS A 322 7.73 -6.82 -11.61
N LYS A 323 6.65 -6.03 -11.68
CA LYS A 323 6.19 -5.40 -12.94
C LYS A 323 7.26 -4.45 -13.50
N ALA A 324 7.76 -3.52 -12.69
CA ALA A 324 8.77 -2.55 -13.12
C ALA A 324 10.08 -3.22 -13.56
N LEU A 325 10.58 -4.18 -12.77
CA LEU A 325 11.80 -4.92 -13.07
C LEU A 325 11.66 -5.80 -14.31
N THR A 326 10.49 -6.38 -14.55
CA THR A 326 10.24 -7.15 -15.78
C THR A 326 10.39 -6.27 -17.01
N ILE A 327 9.89 -5.03 -16.98
CA ILE A 327 10.05 -4.06 -18.08
C ILE A 327 11.53 -3.72 -18.25
N ALA A 328 12.22 -3.35 -17.17
CA ALA A 328 13.62 -2.93 -17.21
C ALA A 328 14.58 -4.03 -17.65
N LEU A 329 14.47 -5.23 -17.09
CA LEU A 329 15.36 -6.35 -17.42
C LEU A 329 15.14 -6.86 -18.84
N ARG A 330 13.89 -6.91 -19.32
CA ARG A 330 13.61 -7.25 -20.73
C ARG A 330 14.17 -6.21 -21.69
N TYR A 331 14.05 -4.92 -21.35
CA TYR A 331 14.67 -3.85 -22.13
C TYR A 331 16.20 -3.97 -22.13
N ALA A 332 16.82 -4.22 -20.97
CA ALA A 332 18.26 -4.36 -20.83
C ALA A 332 18.84 -5.55 -21.62
N ALA A 333 18.07 -6.63 -21.73
CA ALA A 333 18.45 -7.84 -22.48
C ALA A 333 18.50 -7.62 -24.00
N ILE A 334 17.76 -6.64 -24.52
CA ILE A 334 17.67 -6.37 -25.97
C ILE A 334 18.37 -5.07 -26.38
N ARG A 335 18.45 -4.08 -25.48
CA ARG A 335 19.05 -2.79 -25.78
C ARG A 335 20.56 -2.91 -25.79
N ARG A 336 21.18 -2.38 -26.86
CA ARG A 336 22.61 -2.24 -26.99
C ARG A 336 23.02 -0.76 -26.89
N GLN A 337 24.19 -0.51 -26.32
CA GLN A 337 24.80 0.81 -26.30
C GLN A 337 26.28 0.67 -25.98
N PHE A 338 27.12 1.40 -26.72
CA PHE A 338 28.57 1.33 -26.66
C PHE A 338 29.11 -0.04 -27.12
N GLY A 339 30.37 -0.06 -27.56
CA GLY A 339 31.04 -1.28 -28.02
C GLY A 339 32.48 -1.31 -27.51
N ALA A 340 33.03 -2.52 -27.37
CA ALA A 340 34.41 -2.68 -26.92
C ALA A 340 35.43 -2.14 -27.93
N ARG A 341 35.09 -2.18 -29.24
CA ARG A 341 35.95 -1.77 -30.35
C ARG A 341 35.13 -1.55 -31.63
N PRO A 342 35.60 -0.72 -32.59
CA PRO A 342 34.96 -0.55 -33.88
C PRO A 342 34.78 -1.88 -34.62
N GLY A 343 33.68 -2.03 -35.35
CA GLY A 343 33.37 -3.23 -36.14
C GLY A 343 32.77 -4.41 -35.35
N VAL A 344 32.67 -4.31 -34.03
CA VAL A 344 31.95 -5.30 -33.19
C VAL A 344 30.57 -4.76 -32.84
N PRO A 345 29.51 -5.59 -32.87
CA PRO A 345 28.19 -5.21 -32.35
C PRO A 345 28.28 -4.58 -30.96
N GLU A 346 27.49 -3.52 -30.74
CA GLU A 346 27.38 -2.91 -29.42
C GLU A 346 26.96 -3.92 -28.35
N THR A 347 27.45 -3.76 -27.13
CA THR A 347 27.18 -4.66 -26.01
C THR A 347 25.76 -4.44 -25.48
N ARG A 348 25.08 -5.51 -25.07
CA ARG A 348 23.75 -5.40 -24.46
C ARG A 348 23.87 -4.79 -23.07
N LEU A 349 22.90 -3.98 -22.66
CA LEU A 349 22.95 -3.34 -21.35
C LEU A 349 23.08 -4.35 -20.21
N LEU A 350 22.38 -5.47 -20.31
CA LEU A 350 22.41 -6.53 -19.29
C LEU A 350 23.78 -7.23 -19.16
N ASP A 351 24.66 -7.15 -20.16
CA ASP A 351 26.01 -7.72 -20.11
C ASP A 351 27.01 -6.84 -19.34
N TYR A 352 26.65 -5.58 -19.04
CA TYR A 352 27.47 -4.71 -18.22
C TYR A 352 27.26 -5.00 -16.73
N VAL A 353 28.35 -5.33 -16.03
CA VAL A 353 28.38 -5.60 -14.58
C VAL A 353 27.74 -4.47 -13.77
N ILE A 354 28.00 -3.20 -14.13
CA ILE A 354 27.38 -2.05 -13.45
C ILE A 354 25.85 -2.00 -13.63
N HIS A 355 25.32 -2.42 -14.79
CA HIS A 355 23.89 -2.49 -15.03
C HIS A 355 23.26 -3.67 -14.28
N GLN A 356 23.98 -4.78 -14.14
CA GLN A 356 23.58 -5.90 -13.28
C GLN A 356 23.53 -5.49 -11.81
N HIS A 357 24.57 -4.82 -11.28
CA HIS A 357 24.58 -4.30 -9.90
C HIS A 357 23.44 -3.31 -9.63
N ARG A 358 22.96 -2.60 -10.66
CA ARG A 358 21.82 -1.70 -10.54
C ARG A 358 20.49 -2.45 -10.37
N LEU A 359 20.22 -3.49 -11.17
CA LEU A 359 18.89 -4.11 -11.26
C LEU A 359 18.76 -5.48 -10.59
N ILE A 360 19.82 -6.29 -10.54
CA ILE A 360 19.77 -7.65 -9.99
C ILE A 360 19.54 -7.65 -8.46
N PRO A 361 20.17 -6.76 -7.66
CA PRO A 361 19.83 -6.67 -6.23
C PRO A 361 18.37 -6.27 -5.99
N LEU A 362 17.83 -5.37 -6.83
CA LEU A 362 16.44 -4.96 -6.77
C LEU A 362 15.49 -6.11 -7.16
N LEU A 363 15.89 -6.97 -8.09
CA LEU A 363 15.17 -8.20 -8.40
C LEU A 363 15.12 -9.14 -7.20
N ALA A 364 16.26 -9.38 -6.54
CA ALA A 364 16.29 -10.17 -5.31
C ALA A 364 15.39 -9.56 -4.22
N GLN A 365 15.43 -8.22 -4.06
CA GLN A 365 14.55 -7.50 -3.13
C GLN A 365 13.06 -7.66 -3.47
N ALA A 366 12.67 -7.68 -4.75
CA ALA A 366 11.29 -7.90 -5.16
C ALA A 366 10.79 -9.32 -4.80
N PHE A 367 11.65 -10.34 -4.89
CA PHE A 367 11.35 -11.68 -4.39
C PHE A 367 11.26 -11.71 -2.87
N ALA A 368 12.17 -11.05 -2.15
CA ALA A 368 12.10 -10.94 -0.69
C ALA A 368 10.77 -10.29 -0.25
N MET A 369 10.40 -9.15 -0.84
CA MET A 369 9.12 -8.48 -0.56
C MET A 369 7.91 -9.38 -0.87
N HIS A 370 7.96 -10.20 -1.92
CA HIS A 370 6.90 -11.15 -2.24
C HIS A 370 6.69 -12.15 -1.09
N PHE A 371 7.75 -12.83 -0.65
CA PHE A 371 7.63 -13.83 0.42
C PHE A 371 7.31 -13.20 1.78
N THR A 372 7.86 -12.02 2.08
CA THR A 372 7.47 -11.23 3.27
C THR A 372 5.99 -10.87 3.23
N GLY A 373 5.46 -10.49 2.07
CA GLY A 373 4.03 -10.23 1.86
C GLY A 373 3.16 -11.46 2.10
N VAL A 374 3.58 -12.64 1.62
CA VAL A 374 2.88 -13.91 1.86
C VAL A 374 2.84 -14.24 3.35
N GLU A 375 3.96 -14.12 4.04
CA GLU A 375 4.07 -14.43 5.46
C GLU A 375 3.20 -13.49 6.32
N VAL A 376 3.33 -12.18 6.13
CA VAL A 376 2.57 -11.20 6.92
C VAL A 376 1.06 -11.28 6.65
N GLN A 377 0.65 -11.67 5.44
CA GLN A 377 -0.75 -11.97 5.14
C GLN A 377 -1.23 -13.20 5.92
N SER A 378 -0.44 -14.27 5.99
CA SER A 378 -0.80 -15.47 6.75
C SER A 378 -0.95 -15.17 8.25
N ILE A 379 -0.02 -14.40 8.82
CA ILE A 379 -0.07 -13.97 10.23
C ILE A 379 -1.34 -13.15 10.49
N TYR A 380 -1.66 -12.20 9.60
CA TYR A 380 -2.87 -11.38 9.70
C TYR A 380 -4.16 -12.21 9.61
N ASP A 381 -4.26 -13.12 8.64
CA ASP A 381 -5.45 -13.97 8.46
C ASP A 381 -5.69 -14.84 9.69
N ASN A 382 -4.63 -15.41 10.27
CA ASN A 382 -4.71 -16.18 11.51
C ASN A 382 -5.19 -15.33 12.70
N LEU A 383 -4.68 -14.09 12.83
CA LEU A 383 -5.13 -13.16 13.87
C LEU A 383 -6.62 -12.80 13.71
N MET A 384 -7.09 -12.56 12.48
CA MET A 384 -8.48 -12.21 12.24
C MET A 384 -9.43 -13.35 12.63
N VAL A 385 -9.08 -14.59 12.30
CA VAL A 385 -9.86 -15.77 12.72
C VAL A 385 -9.94 -15.88 14.25
N GLN A 386 -8.83 -15.63 14.96
CA GLN A 386 -8.81 -15.59 16.42
C GLN A 386 -9.69 -14.46 16.98
N MET A 387 -9.68 -13.27 16.36
CA MET A 387 -10.50 -12.14 16.80
C MET A 387 -12.00 -12.35 16.55
N GLU A 388 -12.40 -12.96 15.43
CA GLU A 388 -13.81 -13.23 15.10
C GLU A 388 -14.45 -14.26 16.04
N THR A 389 -13.65 -15.19 16.55
CA THR A 389 -14.11 -16.25 17.46
C THR A 389 -14.09 -15.86 18.93
N LEU A 390 -13.53 -14.70 19.26
CA LEU A 390 -13.32 -14.22 20.61
C LEU A 390 -14.64 -13.89 21.31
N ARG A 391 -14.78 -14.32 22.57
CA ARG A 391 -15.95 -14.00 23.41
C ARG A 391 -15.54 -13.17 24.63
N PRO A 392 -16.43 -12.32 25.17
CA PRO A 392 -16.17 -11.64 26.44
C PRO A 392 -15.80 -12.65 27.54
N GLY A 393 -14.68 -12.42 28.22
CA GLY A 393 -14.19 -13.30 29.31
C GLY A 393 -13.33 -14.49 28.86
N ASP A 394 -12.99 -14.59 27.58
CA ASP A 394 -12.07 -15.64 27.09
C ASP A 394 -10.67 -15.49 27.73
N LYS A 395 -10.10 -16.62 28.17
CA LYS A 395 -8.76 -16.66 28.79
C LYS A 395 -7.65 -16.32 27.80
N ASN A 396 -7.91 -16.43 26.50
CA ASN A 396 -6.94 -16.18 25.43
C ASN A 396 -6.80 -14.69 25.06
N ILE A 397 -7.61 -13.80 25.66
CA ILE A 397 -7.59 -12.35 25.37
C ILE A 397 -6.16 -11.76 25.50
N PRO A 398 -5.39 -12.01 26.57
CA PRO A 398 -4.05 -11.44 26.70
C PRO A 398 -3.11 -11.86 25.57
N GLN A 399 -3.13 -13.14 25.17
CA GLN A 399 -2.30 -13.65 24.08
C GLN A 399 -2.69 -13.02 22.74
N ILE A 400 -3.99 -12.89 22.45
CA ILE A 400 -4.48 -12.26 21.22
C ILE A 400 -4.11 -10.78 21.17
N LEU A 401 -4.15 -10.08 22.31
CA LEU A 401 -3.71 -8.68 22.38
C LEU A 401 -2.20 -8.55 22.13
N ASP A 402 -1.39 -9.48 22.62
CA ASP A 402 0.05 -9.48 22.35
C ASP A 402 0.34 -9.80 20.86
N HIS A 403 -0.36 -10.77 20.25
CA HIS A 403 -0.30 -11.00 18.80
C HIS A 403 -0.75 -9.77 18.00
N LEU A 404 -1.82 -9.10 18.41
CA LEU A 404 -2.30 -7.87 17.77
C LEU A 404 -1.25 -6.76 17.81
N LYS A 405 -0.56 -6.58 18.94
CA LYS A 405 0.56 -5.61 19.06
C LYS A 405 1.71 -5.97 18.12
N GLU A 406 2.09 -7.23 18.03
CA GLU A 406 3.14 -7.71 17.13
C GLU A 406 2.79 -7.44 15.66
N VAL A 407 1.59 -7.82 15.23
CA VAL A 407 1.14 -7.60 13.85
C VAL A 407 1.05 -6.10 13.57
N HIS A 408 0.57 -5.29 14.52
CA HIS A 408 0.52 -3.84 14.37
C HIS A 408 1.90 -3.21 14.19
N GLY A 409 2.87 -3.56 15.05
CA GLY A 409 4.24 -3.05 14.99
C GLY A 409 4.97 -3.49 13.71
N THR A 410 4.91 -4.79 13.40
CA THR A 410 5.57 -5.38 12.24
C THR A 410 4.97 -4.87 10.92
N SER A 411 3.65 -4.82 10.80
CA SER A 411 2.99 -4.31 9.58
C SER A 411 3.29 -2.82 9.34
N ALA A 412 3.45 -2.01 10.39
CA ALA A 412 3.83 -0.61 10.25
C ALA A 412 5.21 -0.44 9.61
N GLY A 413 6.21 -1.15 10.14
CA GLY A 413 7.59 -1.14 9.60
C GLY A 413 7.65 -1.69 8.18
N LEU A 414 7.07 -2.86 7.95
CA LEU A 414 7.05 -3.51 6.64
C LEU A 414 6.36 -2.66 5.58
N LYS A 415 5.20 -2.06 5.87
CA LYS A 415 4.51 -1.18 4.92
C LYS A 415 5.42 -0.01 4.55
N ALA A 416 6.04 0.66 5.52
CA ALA A 416 6.90 1.80 5.25
C ALA A 416 8.11 1.41 4.39
N PHE A 417 8.86 0.38 4.80
CA PHE A 417 10.04 -0.09 4.08
C PHE A 417 9.72 -0.59 2.67
N CYS A 418 8.72 -1.46 2.53
CA CYS A 418 8.38 -2.07 1.24
C CYS A 418 7.85 -1.03 0.25
N THR A 419 7.05 -0.06 0.70
CA THR A 419 6.53 0.99 -0.20
C THR A 419 7.61 1.97 -0.64
N TRP A 420 8.52 2.40 0.24
CA TRP A 420 9.70 3.18 -0.17
C TRP A 420 10.60 2.40 -1.11
N SER A 421 10.84 1.12 -0.82
CA SER A 421 11.66 0.23 -1.65
C SER A 421 11.08 0.06 -3.05
N ALA A 422 9.77 -0.22 -3.15
CA ALA A 422 9.10 -0.34 -4.43
C ALA A 422 9.13 0.98 -5.23
N LEU A 423 8.99 2.13 -4.58
CA LEU A 423 9.10 3.43 -5.25
C LEU A 423 10.52 3.67 -5.82
N ASN A 424 11.55 3.30 -5.05
CA ASN A 424 12.93 3.30 -5.53
C ASN A 424 13.14 2.32 -6.69
N VAL A 425 12.58 1.10 -6.61
CA VAL A 425 12.66 0.12 -7.71
C VAL A 425 12.06 0.69 -8.99
N ILE A 426 10.87 1.30 -8.93
CA ILE A 426 10.22 1.90 -10.11
C ILE A 426 11.11 2.97 -10.73
N ASP A 427 11.68 3.88 -9.93
CA ASP A 427 12.52 4.96 -10.45
C ASP A 427 13.87 4.45 -10.99
N GLN A 428 14.50 3.48 -10.33
CA GLN A 428 15.72 2.84 -10.84
C GLN A 428 15.46 2.12 -12.16
N CYS A 429 14.32 1.44 -12.28
CA CYS A 429 13.86 0.86 -13.54
C CYS A 429 13.63 1.95 -14.60
N ARG A 430 12.97 3.05 -14.27
CA ARG A 430 12.70 4.15 -15.21
C ARG A 430 14.00 4.71 -15.78
N GLN A 431 14.96 5.00 -14.91
CA GLN A 431 16.26 5.53 -15.30
C GLN A 431 17.10 4.52 -16.10
N SER A 432 16.94 3.20 -15.90
CA SER A 432 17.71 2.18 -16.63
C SER A 432 17.30 2.03 -18.09
N LEU A 433 16.10 2.52 -18.47
CA LEU A 433 15.64 2.62 -19.86
C LEU A 433 16.21 3.85 -20.61
N GLY A 434 16.96 4.73 -19.94
CA GLY A 434 17.41 6.00 -20.51
C GLY A 434 16.23 6.88 -20.93
N GLY A 435 16.35 7.56 -22.08
CA GLY A 435 15.29 8.44 -22.60
C GLY A 435 13.94 7.73 -22.84
N HIS A 436 13.95 6.44 -23.20
CA HIS A 436 12.71 5.68 -23.40
C HIS A 436 11.92 5.50 -22.11
N GLY A 437 12.58 5.51 -20.95
CA GLY A 437 11.92 5.43 -19.65
C GLY A 437 11.13 6.69 -19.30
N TYR A 438 11.36 7.81 -20.01
CA TYR A 438 10.61 9.05 -19.83
C TYR A 438 9.31 9.08 -20.65
N SER A 439 9.15 8.18 -21.62
CA SER A 439 7.89 8.03 -22.36
C SER A 439 6.78 7.49 -21.45
N ALA A 440 5.60 8.11 -21.48
CA ALA A 440 4.44 7.62 -20.75
C ALA A 440 4.04 6.19 -21.16
N TYR A 441 4.27 5.83 -22.43
CA TYR A 441 3.99 4.49 -22.97
C TYR A 441 4.97 3.40 -22.47
N ALA A 442 6.10 3.78 -21.86
CA ALA A 442 6.93 2.81 -21.11
C ALA A 442 6.26 2.37 -19.80
N GLY A 443 5.24 3.11 -19.34
CA GLY A 443 4.39 2.79 -18.20
C GLY A 443 5.02 3.06 -16.83
N LEU A 444 6.33 3.29 -16.73
CA LEU A 444 7.03 3.45 -15.46
C LEU A 444 6.77 4.80 -14.77
N SER A 445 6.58 5.89 -15.52
CA SER A 445 6.25 7.21 -14.97
C SER A 445 4.84 7.24 -14.36
N SER A 446 3.83 6.73 -15.09
CA SER A 446 2.47 6.58 -14.56
C SER A 446 2.43 5.61 -13.39
N LEU A 447 3.17 4.50 -13.45
CA LEU A 447 3.30 3.56 -12.33
C LEU A 447 3.88 4.23 -11.08
N TYR A 448 4.90 5.07 -11.23
CA TYR A 448 5.46 5.86 -10.12
C TYR A 448 4.41 6.80 -9.52
N GLY A 449 3.71 7.58 -10.35
CA GLY A 449 2.67 8.50 -9.91
C GLY A 449 1.51 7.81 -9.19
N ASP A 450 1.08 6.65 -9.67
CA ASP A 450 0.02 5.87 -9.05
C ASP A 450 0.45 5.17 -7.75
N PHE A 451 1.71 4.76 -7.66
CA PHE A 451 2.24 4.03 -6.52
C PHE A 451 2.67 4.93 -5.37
N ALA A 452 3.18 6.15 -5.64
CA ALA A 452 3.75 7.04 -4.63
C ALA A 452 2.83 7.32 -3.42
N VAL A 453 1.51 7.40 -3.64
CA VAL A 453 0.52 7.59 -2.57
C VAL A 453 0.56 6.48 -1.49
N GLN A 454 1.05 5.28 -1.82
CA GLN A 454 1.24 4.19 -0.86
C GLN A 454 2.22 4.52 0.26
N CYS A 455 3.12 5.50 0.05
CA CYS A 455 4.02 5.97 1.10
C CYS A 455 3.35 6.96 2.08
N THR A 456 2.11 7.38 1.81
CA THR A 456 1.44 8.48 2.54
C THR A 456 0.13 8.04 3.18
N TRP A 457 -0.77 7.39 2.43
CA TRP A 457 -2.04 6.91 2.99
C TRP A 457 -1.85 5.65 3.85
N GLU A 458 -2.90 5.26 4.59
CA GLU A 458 -2.84 4.14 5.56
C GLU A 458 -1.70 4.29 6.60
N GLY A 459 -1.35 5.55 6.89
CA GLY A 459 -0.25 5.96 7.76
C GLY A 459 0.96 6.44 6.96
N ASP A 460 1.40 7.67 7.24
CA ASP A 460 2.64 8.22 6.70
C ASP A 460 3.82 7.31 7.06
N ASN A 461 4.70 7.02 6.11
CA ASN A 461 5.79 6.07 6.32
C ASN A 461 6.73 6.48 7.46
N THR A 462 7.06 7.76 7.61
CA THR A 462 7.88 8.22 8.73
C THR A 462 7.16 7.99 10.05
N ILE A 463 5.89 8.37 10.16
CA ILE A 463 5.10 8.09 11.37
C ILE A 463 4.98 6.60 11.67
N LEU A 464 4.80 5.75 10.66
CA LEU A 464 4.72 4.29 10.83
C LEU A 464 6.04 3.69 11.31
N THR A 465 7.18 4.18 10.82
CA THR A 465 8.48 3.74 11.37
C THR A 465 8.68 4.16 12.82
N LEU A 466 8.12 5.32 13.24
CA LEU A 466 8.11 5.69 14.66
C LEU A 466 7.25 4.72 15.49
N GLN A 467 6.10 4.28 14.96
CA GLN A 467 5.26 3.26 15.62
C GLN A 467 6.01 1.93 15.77
N ALA A 468 6.69 1.47 14.71
CA ALA A 468 7.52 0.27 14.75
C ALA A 468 8.67 0.42 15.76
N GLY A 469 9.36 1.56 15.79
CA GLY A 469 10.42 1.85 16.76
C GLY A 469 9.93 1.84 18.21
N ARG A 470 8.78 2.45 18.50
CA ARG A 470 8.14 2.39 19.83
C ARG A 470 7.83 0.96 20.25
N TYR A 471 7.29 0.15 19.33
CA TYR A 471 7.04 -1.28 19.56
C TYR A 471 8.33 -2.03 19.91
N LEU A 472 9.40 -1.87 19.13
CA LEU A 472 10.69 -2.54 19.37
C LEU A 472 11.34 -2.13 20.70
N ILE A 473 11.30 -0.83 21.07
CA ILE A 473 11.76 -0.36 22.38
C ILE A 473 10.94 -1.00 23.50
N GLY A 474 9.61 -1.08 23.33
CA GLY A 474 8.72 -1.78 24.26
C GLY A 474 9.12 -3.24 24.47
N CYS A 475 9.32 -4.00 23.38
CA CYS A 475 9.78 -5.39 23.42
C CYS A 475 11.13 -5.55 24.13
N TYR A 476 12.08 -4.63 23.90
CA TYR A 476 13.36 -4.63 24.60
C TYR A 476 13.18 -4.42 26.12
N ARG A 477 12.35 -3.47 26.53
CA ARG A 477 12.07 -3.21 27.95
C ARG A 477 11.40 -4.41 28.62
N GLU A 478 10.43 -5.01 27.95
CA GLU A 478 9.74 -6.21 28.41
C GLU A 478 10.72 -7.41 28.54
N ALA A 479 11.57 -7.64 27.54
CA ALA A 479 12.60 -8.68 27.58
C ALA A 479 13.57 -8.48 28.75
N LYS A 480 14.04 -7.24 28.97
CA LYS A 480 14.91 -6.88 30.10
C LYS A 480 14.23 -7.06 31.46
N ALA A 481 12.91 -6.91 31.53
CA ALA A 481 12.10 -7.20 32.71
C ALA A 481 11.78 -8.69 32.88
N GLY A 482 12.30 -9.58 32.02
CA GLY A 482 12.11 -11.03 32.09
C GLY A 482 10.86 -11.55 31.37
N LYS A 483 10.10 -10.70 30.66
CA LYS A 483 8.97 -11.15 29.85
C LYS A 483 9.49 -11.70 28.51
N LYS A 484 9.23 -12.98 28.27
CA LYS A 484 9.60 -13.67 27.04
C LYS A 484 8.91 -13.04 25.83
N GLN A 485 9.71 -12.68 24.83
CA GLN A 485 9.27 -12.18 23.53
C GLN A 485 9.06 -13.35 22.56
N ALA A 486 8.16 -13.17 21.58
CA ALA A 486 7.81 -14.17 20.59
C ALA A 486 8.00 -13.64 19.16
N GLY A 487 7.84 -14.52 18.18
CA GLY A 487 7.82 -14.17 16.76
C GLY A 487 9.07 -13.41 16.28
N GLY A 488 8.85 -12.33 15.53
CA GLY A 488 9.93 -11.58 14.86
C GLY A 488 10.95 -10.92 15.80
N VAL A 489 10.67 -10.84 17.10
CA VAL A 489 11.52 -10.21 18.13
C VAL A 489 12.06 -11.20 19.16
N ALA A 490 11.91 -12.51 18.92
CA ALA A 490 12.34 -13.56 19.85
C ALA A 490 13.86 -13.55 20.15
N TYR A 491 14.69 -12.99 19.25
CA TYR A 491 16.13 -12.84 19.46
C TYR A 491 16.48 -11.90 20.64
N LEU A 492 15.54 -11.06 21.09
CA LEU A 492 15.74 -10.19 22.27
C LEU A 492 15.78 -10.97 23.59
N ASN A 493 15.29 -12.22 23.62
CA ASN A 493 15.29 -13.06 24.84
C ASN A 493 16.70 -13.43 25.31
N GLU A 494 17.66 -13.52 24.38
CA GLU A 494 19.04 -13.95 24.64
C GLU A 494 20.04 -12.87 24.18
N LEU A 495 19.67 -11.60 24.37
CA LEU A 495 20.38 -10.46 23.78
C LEU A 495 21.89 -10.46 24.09
N ASP A 496 22.30 -10.70 25.34
CA ASP A 496 23.71 -10.60 25.75
C ASP A 496 24.59 -11.73 25.19
N SER A 497 24.04 -12.94 25.02
CA SER A 497 24.77 -14.03 24.35
C SER A 497 24.79 -13.79 22.84
N PHE A 498 23.68 -13.33 22.27
CA PHE A 498 23.54 -13.07 20.84
C PHE A 498 24.50 -11.98 20.35
N LEU A 499 24.65 -10.88 21.10
CA LEU A 499 25.58 -9.79 20.79
C LEU A 499 27.07 -10.20 20.77
N LYS A 500 27.40 -11.37 21.32
CA LYS A 500 28.77 -11.92 21.33
C LYS A 500 29.08 -12.78 20.10
N ILE A 501 28.09 -13.09 19.26
CA ILE A 501 28.30 -13.85 18.02
C ILE A 501 29.29 -13.09 17.11
N ARG A 502 30.15 -13.84 16.44
CA ARG A 502 31.15 -13.32 15.48
C ARG A 502 31.05 -14.11 14.17
N CYS A 503 31.22 -13.42 13.05
CA CYS A 503 31.35 -14.08 11.77
C CYS A 503 32.67 -14.86 11.73
N LEU A 504 32.57 -16.18 11.57
CA LEU A 504 33.74 -17.07 11.47
C LEU A 504 34.19 -17.30 10.03
N ALA A 505 33.40 -16.87 9.04
CA ALA A 505 33.70 -17.04 7.63
C ALA A 505 34.89 -16.17 7.23
N LYS A 506 35.88 -16.79 6.57
CA LYS A 506 37.11 -16.12 6.12
C LYS A 506 37.03 -15.65 4.67
N ASN A 507 36.07 -16.16 3.91
CA ASN A 507 35.85 -15.84 2.51
C ASN A 507 34.37 -15.98 2.14
N ALA A 508 33.99 -15.52 0.95
CA ALA A 508 32.60 -15.49 0.50
C ALA A 508 31.96 -16.89 0.37
N THR A 509 32.75 -17.94 0.12
CA THR A 509 32.23 -19.31 -0.04
C THR A 509 31.86 -19.97 1.28
N GLU A 510 32.38 -19.48 2.40
CA GLU A 510 32.04 -19.94 3.75
C GLU A 510 30.77 -19.27 4.32
N ILE A 511 30.23 -18.25 3.64
CA ILE A 511 29.04 -17.54 4.10
C ILE A 511 27.79 -18.38 3.82
N SER A 512 27.12 -18.83 4.89
CA SER A 512 25.83 -19.53 4.80
C SER A 512 24.64 -18.58 4.96
N MET A 513 23.45 -19.02 4.54
CA MET A 513 22.20 -18.28 4.78
C MET A 513 21.91 -18.08 6.28
N GLU A 514 22.30 -19.04 7.12
CA GLU A 514 22.18 -18.92 8.57
C GLU A 514 23.07 -17.79 9.11
N MET A 515 24.32 -17.70 8.63
CA MET A 515 25.23 -16.61 9.02
C MET A 515 24.71 -15.24 8.59
N ILE A 516 24.10 -15.13 7.40
CA ILE A 516 23.45 -13.91 6.93
C ILE A 516 22.28 -13.54 7.85
N GLY A 517 21.42 -14.50 8.20
CA GLY A 517 20.30 -14.30 9.13
C GLY A 517 20.77 -13.84 10.52
N GLN A 518 21.78 -14.51 11.07
CA GLN A 518 22.39 -14.14 12.35
C GLN A 518 23.00 -12.73 12.30
N ALA A 519 23.69 -12.38 11.22
CA ALA A 519 24.25 -11.04 11.04
C ALA A 519 23.15 -9.96 11.00
N HIS A 520 22.04 -10.21 10.31
CA HIS A 520 20.90 -9.30 10.29
C HIS A 520 20.29 -9.10 11.68
N TRP A 521 20.02 -10.19 12.41
CA TRP A 521 19.54 -10.12 13.78
C TRP A 521 20.53 -9.42 14.71
N LEU A 522 21.84 -9.58 14.48
CA LEU A 522 22.87 -8.97 15.31
C LEU A 522 22.88 -7.46 15.14
N VAL A 523 22.74 -6.98 13.89
CA VAL A 523 22.59 -5.55 13.61
C VAL A 523 21.30 -5.04 14.25
N ALA A 524 20.16 -5.73 14.05
CA ALA A 524 18.89 -5.32 14.64
C ALA A 524 18.94 -5.23 16.18
N ALA A 525 19.48 -6.26 16.83
CA ALA A 525 19.67 -6.33 18.27
C ALA A 525 20.51 -5.17 18.82
N ASN A 526 21.64 -4.86 18.16
CA ASN A 526 22.49 -3.73 18.57
C ASN A 526 21.75 -2.40 18.49
N VAL A 527 21.03 -2.17 17.39
CA VAL A 527 20.34 -0.90 17.17
C VAL A 527 19.15 -0.76 18.13
N ILE A 528 18.38 -1.82 18.36
CA ILE A 528 17.27 -1.83 19.33
C ILE A 528 17.79 -1.62 20.75
N LYS A 529 18.87 -2.31 21.15
CA LYS A 529 19.50 -2.12 22.46
C LYS A 529 19.92 -0.67 22.66
N ALA A 530 20.62 -0.08 21.68
CA ALA A 530 21.05 1.31 21.75
C ALA A 530 19.86 2.28 21.87
N ALA A 531 18.80 2.07 21.09
CA ALA A 531 17.58 2.87 21.19
C ALA A 531 16.88 2.74 22.55
N GLY A 532 16.78 1.51 23.08
CA GLY A 532 16.22 1.23 24.39
C GLY A 532 17.03 1.84 25.54
N GLU A 533 18.36 1.77 25.47
CA GLU A 533 19.25 2.40 26.46
C GLU A 533 19.16 3.93 26.43
N ASN A 534 19.10 4.53 25.25
CA ASN A 534 18.87 5.97 25.10
C ASN A 534 17.51 6.40 25.65
N PHE A 535 16.47 5.59 25.46
CA PHE A 535 15.14 5.83 25.99
C PHE A 535 15.15 5.81 27.52
N GLU A 536 15.72 4.77 28.13
CA GLU A 536 15.85 4.66 29.59
C GLU A 536 16.71 5.79 30.18
N ALA A 537 17.77 6.21 29.50
CA ALA A 537 18.58 7.36 29.90
C ALA A 537 17.79 8.67 29.86
N SER A 538 16.87 8.82 28.90
CA SER A 538 16.00 9.99 28.78
C SER A 538 14.96 10.03 29.90
N LEU A 539 14.34 8.91 30.25
CA LEU A 539 13.46 8.81 31.41
C LEU A 539 14.21 9.16 32.72
N LYS A 540 15.45 8.67 32.89
CA LYS A 540 16.29 9.01 34.05
C LYS A 540 16.65 10.49 34.14
N ARG A 541 16.70 11.22 33.02
CA ARG A 541 16.87 12.68 32.97
C ARG A 541 15.58 13.45 33.31
N GLY A 542 14.47 12.76 33.58
CA GLY A 542 13.20 13.36 33.98
C GLY A 542 12.24 13.66 32.81
N LEU A 543 12.54 13.17 31.61
CA LEU A 543 11.61 13.31 30.48
C LEU A 543 10.40 12.38 30.65
N LYS A 544 9.23 12.88 30.24
CA LYS A 544 8.02 12.06 30.10
C LYS A 544 8.18 11.08 28.93
N GLU A 545 7.39 10.02 28.92
CA GLU A 545 7.52 8.93 27.95
C GLU A 545 7.49 9.38 26.49
N ASP A 546 6.52 10.23 26.10
CA ASP A 546 6.45 10.74 24.72
C ASP A 546 7.65 11.60 24.33
N ALA A 547 8.14 12.43 25.26
CA ALA A 547 9.32 13.27 25.02
C ALA A 547 10.60 12.41 24.93
N ALA A 548 10.68 11.31 25.69
CA ALA A 548 11.78 10.35 25.59
C ALA A 548 11.76 9.63 24.23
N TYR A 549 10.59 9.22 23.71
CA TYR A 549 10.49 8.68 22.37
C TYR A 549 10.90 9.70 21.30
N GLU A 550 10.44 10.95 21.41
CA GLU A 550 10.82 12.02 20.49
C GLU A 550 12.34 12.27 20.47
N GLU A 551 12.99 12.24 21.63
CA GLU A 551 14.44 12.40 21.71
C GLU A 551 15.20 11.22 21.08
N CYS A 552 14.72 9.99 21.28
CA CYS A 552 15.30 8.81 20.61
C CYS A 552 15.28 8.95 19.09
N CYS A 553 14.26 9.60 18.51
CA CYS A 553 14.17 9.84 17.07
C CYS A 553 15.32 10.68 16.51
N LYS A 554 16.00 11.47 17.35
CA LYS A 554 17.17 12.28 16.98
C LYS A 554 18.46 11.47 16.93
N SER A 555 18.45 10.23 17.43
CA SER A 555 19.62 9.37 17.45
C SER A 555 19.86 8.73 16.07
N LYS A 556 21.13 8.64 15.65
CA LYS A 556 21.53 7.96 14.40
C LYS A 556 21.05 6.49 14.33
N HIS A 557 20.79 5.88 15.47
CA HIS A 557 20.35 4.49 15.60
C HIS A 557 18.87 4.33 15.18
N THR A 558 18.01 5.31 15.44
CA THR A 558 16.59 5.23 15.05
C THR A 558 16.41 5.35 13.54
N LEU A 559 17.26 6.10 12.84
CA LEU A 559 17.27 6.10 11.37
C LEU A 559 17.63 4.72 10.81
N VAL A 560 18.54 3.97 11.44
CA VAL A 560 18.88 2.59 11.01
C VAL A 560 17.75 1.60 11.33
N LEU A 561 16.97 1.80 12.42
CA LEU A 561 15.73 1.05 12.68
C LEU A 561 14.66 1.25 11.60
N MET A 562 14.71 2.33 10.83
CA MET A 562 13.78 2.54 9.70
C MET A 562 14.12 1.67 8.48
N TRP A 563 15.33 1.09 8.43
CA TRP A 563 15.83 0.28 7.32
C TRP A 563 16.07 -1.20 7.68
N LEU A 564 15.87 -1.56 8.95
CA LEU A 564 15.81 -2.92 9.47
C LEU A 564 14.35 -3.38 9.49
#